data_AF-A0A358MBD7-F1
#
_entry.id   AF-A0A358MBD7-F1
#
_cell.length_a   1.000
_cell.length_b   1.000
_cell.length_c   1.000
_cell.angle_alpha   90.00
_cell.angle_beta   90.00
_cell.angle_gamma   90.00
#
_symmetry.space_group_name_H-M   'P 1'
#
loop_
_entity.id
_entity.type
_entity.pdbx_description
1 polymer ?
#
loop_
_entity_poly.entity_id
_entity_poly.type
_entity_poly.pdbx_seq_one_letter_code
_entity_poly.pdbx_strand_id
1 'polypeptide(L)' 'KGDSMIEAGINDGDVVVIRETNSVQNGDIVVALVDDAEATLKRYRRQGNMIALEAANPAYETRVLPED' A
#
# COMPACT_ATOMS: atom_id res chain seq x y z
N LYS A 1 -4.84 -2.99 11.59
CA LYS A 1 -3.99 -2.60 12.74
C LYS A 1 -2.62 -3.16 12.48
N GLY A 2 -1.59 -2.33 12.53
CA GLY A 2 -0.25 -2.74 12.15
C GLY A 2 0.68 -1.54 11.97
N ASP A 3 1.97 -1.80 12.05
CA ASP A 3 3.08 -0.87 11.95
C ASP A 3 3.70 -0.84 10.55
N SER A 4 3.03 -1.42 9.54
CA SER A 4 3.60 -1.59 8.20
C SER A 4 3.89 -0.28 7.45
N MET A 5 3.44 0.86 7.99
CA MET A 5 3.65 2.19 7.42
C MET A 5 4.32 3.16 8.41
N ILE A 6 5.02 2.65 9.43
CA ILE A 6 5.61 3.45 10.51
C ILE A 6 6.62 4.50 9.99
N GLU A 7 7.43 4.16 8.99
CA GLU A 7 8.38 5.11 8.39
C GLU A 7 7.70 6.16 7.51
N ALA A 8 6.45 5.92 7.10
CA ALA A 8 5.61 6.93 6.46
C ALA A 8 4.87 7.82 7.48
N GLY A 9 5.14 7.65 8.78
CA GLY A 9 4.50 8.39 9.86
C GLY A 9 3.06 7.96 10.14
N ILE A 10 2.63 6.80 9.64
CA ILE A 10 1.31 6.22 9.90
C ILE A 10 1.48 5.13 10.96
N ASN A 11 1.03 5.42 12.17
CA ASN A 11 1.15 4.54 13.33
C ASN A 11 -0.14 3.76 13.59
N ASP A 12 -0.05 2.71 14.40
CA ASP A 12 -1.25 1.98 14.82
C ASP A 12 -2.17 2.90 15.64
N GLY A 13 -3.43 2.99 15.22
CA GLY A 13 -4.43 3.86 15.84
C GLY A 13 -4.62 5.22 15.16
N ASP A 14 -3.78 5.58 14.19
CA ASP A 14 -3.97 6.79 13.41
C ASP A 14 -5.20 6.67 12.49
N VAL A 15 -5.91 7.79 12.33
CA VAL A 15 -7.05 7.89 11.40
C VAL A 15 -6.56 8.42 10.07
N VAL A 16 -6.63 7.59 9.04
CA VAL A 16 -6.30 7.98 7.67
C VAL A 16 -7.55 8.39 6.91
N VAL A 17 -7.47 9.48 6.15
CA VAL A 17 -8.54 9.92 5.23
C VAL A 17 -8.13 9.53 3.82
N ILE A 18 -8.92 8.66 3.20
CA ILE A 18 -8.66 8.16 1.86
C ILE A 18 -9.61 8.84 0.89
N ARG A 19 -9.07 9.26 -0.25
CA ARG A 19 -9.86 9.75 -1.38
C ARG A 19 -9.79 8.72 -2.49
N GLU A 20 -10.95 8.27 -2.95
CA GLU A 20 -11.05 7.46 -4.15
C GLU A 20 -10.58 8.26 -5.37
N THR A 21 -9.69 7.67 -6.17
CA THR A 21 -9.10 8.29 -7.36
C THR A 21 -8.89 7.23 -8.43
N ASN A 22 -9.05 7.64 -9.70
CA ASN A 22 -8.82 6.78 -10.86
C ASN A 22 -7.36 6.78 -11.33
N SER A 23 -6.54 7.67 -10.78
CA SER A 23 -5.11 7.77 -11.10
C SER A 23 -4.28 7.69 -9.84
N VAL A 24 -3.32 6.77 -9.84
CA VAL A 24 -2.29 6.60 -8.81
C VAL A 24 -0.91 6.73 -9.46
N GLN A 25 0.03 7.32 -8.75
CA GLN A 25 1.42 7.47 -9.19
C GLN A 25 2.36 6.60 -8.36
N ASN A 26 3.53 6.30 -8.92
CA ASN A 26 4.58 5.60 -8.20
C ASN A 26 5.02 6.40 -6.98
N GLY A 27 4.94 5.78 -5.80
CA GLY A 27 5.25 6.40 -4.52
C GLY A 27 4.00 6.78 -3.70
N ASP A 28 2.81 6.79 -4.30
CA ASP A 28 1.58 7.09 -3.59
C ASP A 28 1.26 6.02 -2.56
N ILE A 29 0.71 6.43 -1.42
CA ILE A 29 0.19 5.50 -0.40
C ILE A 29 -1.25 5.18 -0.78
N VAL A 30 -1.52 3.89 -0.99
CA VAL A 30 -2.83 3.39 -1.36
C VAL A 30 -3.33 2.39 -0.34
N VAL A 31 -4.65 2.26 -0.27
CA VAL A 31 -5.28 1.07 0.30
C VAL A 31 -5.44 0.06 -0.82
N ALA A 32 -4.81 -1.09 -0.66
CA ALA A 32 -4.97 -2.23 -1.53
C ALA A 32 -5.81 -3.29 -0.81
N LEU A 33 -6.86 -3.77 -1.48
CA LEU A 33 -7.58 -4.97 -1.07
C LEU A 33 -6.82 -6.17 -1.65
N VAL A 34 -6.31 -7.03 -0.80
CA VAL A 34 -5.60 -8.25 -1.22
C VAL A 34 -6.46 -9.47 -0.88
N ASP A 35 -6.56 -10.39 -1.84
CA ASP A 35 -7.33 -11.65 -1.74
C ASP A 35 -8.81 -11.46 -1.35
N ASP A 36 -9.40 -10.31 -1.73
CA ASP A 36 -10.78 -9.89 -1.37
C ASP A 36 -11.10 -9.90 0.15
N ALA A 37 -10.08 -10.01 1.00
CA ALA A 37 -10.25 -10.28 2.42
C ALA A 37 -9.55 -9.25 3.32
N GLU A 38 -8.42 -8.68 2.87
CA GLU A 38 -7.62 -7.79 3.72
C GLU A 38 -7.30 -6.46 3.04
N ALA A 39 -7.81 -5.38 3.61
CA ALA A 39 -7.45 -4.02 3.23
C ALA A 39 -6.15 -3.62 3.93
N THR A 40 -5.10 -3.36 3.15
CA THR A 40 -3.77 -3.00 3.66
C THR A 40 -3.31 -1.65 3.11
N LEU A 41 -2.62 -0.87 3.93
CA LEU A 41 -1.91 0.33 3.47
C LEU A 41 -0.53 -0.06 2.97
N LYS A 42 -0.22 0.34 1.75
CA LYS A 42 1.05 0.09 1.07
C LYS A 42 1.40 1.26 0.16
N ARG A 43 2.67 1.39 -0.17
CA ARG A 43 3.17 2.31 -1.19
C ARG A 43 3.10 1.62 -2.55
N TYR A 44 2.42 2.29 -3.48
CA TYR A 44 2.20 1.80 -4.82
C TYR A 44 3.41 2.05 -5.71
N ARG A 45 3.85 1.02 -6.43
CA ARG A 45 4.83 1.12 -7.50
C ARG A 45 4.39 0.28 -8.68
N ARG A 46 4.30 0.87 -9.86
CA ARG A 46 4.05 0.19 -11.12
C ARG A 46 5.32 0.12 -11.95
N GLN A 47 5.59 -1.06 -12.50
CA GLN A 47 6.63 -1.28 -13.48
C GLN A 47 6.07 -2.16 -14.61
N GLY A 48 5.67 -1.53 -15.71
CA GLY A 48 4.98 -2.23 -16.81
C GLY A 48 3.63 -2.77 -16.35
N ASN A 49 3.45 -4.09 -16.50
CA ASN A 49 2.23 -4.82 -16.12
C ASN A 49 2.34 -5.47 -14.73
N MET A 50 3.26 -4.99 -13.90
CA MET A 50 3.44 -5.47 -12.53
C MET A 50 3.23 -4.31 -11.55
N ILE A 51 2.51 -4.60 -10.48
CA ILE A 51 2.27 -3.70 -9.36
C ILE A 51 3.01 -4.26 -8.14
N ALA A 52 3.91 -3.45 -7.58
CA ALA A 52 4.55 -3.69 -6.31
C ALA A 52 3.86 -2.86 -5.22
N LEU A 53 3.50 -3.53 -4.14
CA LEU A 53 2.94 -2.98 -2.92
C LEU A 53 4.02 -3.04 -1.83
N GLU A 54 4.72 -1.92 -1.65
CA GLU A 54 5.81 -1.79 -0.69
C GLU A 54 5.27 -1.40 0.69
N ALA A 55 5.71 -2.08 1.74
CA ALA A 55 5.52 -1.55 3.09
C ALA A 55 6.49 -0.38 3.34
N ALA A 56 6.08 0.59 4.16
CA ALA A 56 7.00 1.58 4.74
C ALA A 56 7.45 1.13 6.13
N ASN A 57 7.76 -0.16 6.25
CA ASN A 57 8.38 -0.78 7.41
C ASN A 57 9.26 -1.92 6.89
N PRO A 58 10.59 -1.90 7.14
CA PRO A 58 11.53 -2.90 6.64
C PRO A 58 11.26 -4.33 7.12
N ALA A 59 10.47 -4.50 8.19
CA ALA A 59 10.10 -5.82 8.70
C ALA A 59 9.08 -6.56 7.82
N TYR A 60 8.49 -5.88 6.83
CA TYR A 60 7.46 -6.43 5.96
C TYR A 60 7.95 -6.55 4.52
N GLU A 61 7.62 -7.67 3.89
CA GLU A 61 8.01 -7.94 2.50
C GLU A 61 7.15 -7.17 1.49
N THR A 62 7.77 -6.76 0.38
CA THR A 62 7.08 -6.19 -0.77
C THR A 62 6.31 -7.29 -1.50
N ARG A 63 5.02 -7.07 -1.72
CA ARG A 63 4.20 -7.95 -2.55
C ARG A 63 4.19 -7.45 -3.99
N VAL A 64 4.43 -8.34 -4.95
CA VAL A 64 4.37 -8.00 -6.38
C VAL A 64 3.26 -8.82 -7.02
N LEU A 65 2.35 -8.13 -7.70
CA LEU A 65 1.16 -8.68 -8.33
C LEU A 65 1.14 -8.27 -9.80
N PRO A 66 0.61 -9.13 -10.71
CA PRO A 66 0.29 -8.69 -12.06
C PRO A 66 -0.80 -7.60 -12.02
N GLU A 67 -0.76 -6.67 -12.98
CA GLU A 67 -1.86 -5.76 -13.27
C GLU A 67 -2.94 -6.56 -14.02
N ASP A 68 -4.09 -6.79 -13.38
CA ASP A 68 -5.24 -7.47 -13.97
C ASP A 68 -5.84 -6.71 -15.17
#